data_AF-A0ABD6I7Q4-F1
#
_entry.id   AF-A0ABD6I7Q4-F1
#
_cell.length_a   1.000
_cell.length_b   1.000
_cell.length_c   1.000
_cell.angle_alpha   90.00
_cell.angle_beta   90.00
_cell.angle_gamma   90.00
#
_symmetry.space_group_name_H-M   'P 1'
#
loop_
_entity.id
_entity.type
_entity.pdbx_description
1 polymer ?
#
loop_
_entity_poly.entity_id
_entity_poly.type
_entity_poly.pdbx_seq_one_letter_code
_entity_poly.pdbx_strand_id
1 'polypeptide(L)'
;MPTNDFKPFAVGNNANVIPQADYLALAALISGFSSGKASSAQVNKAIRQATVMASVLAQFISDSANVDVLDNGNVAAILLNLKNGMTAVTPGRLLNVQVVTSSALITKSEGAKKWRIRALGAGAGSSAAPATGAGEVSISGGGGAGAYAEGTYDVSALTSVSVTIGSGGIGGTAGSLYGGDGGTTSVGVLISAPGGKAGLPAGPAVPPFQPVANTNSNSPTGWNTVGTSGPGTEPAVAVSTSYAAGSRGADSQLGVGGSVPAINTTANTGGGYGSGASGCSNGPSQSAKAGANGRDGIVIIEEYA
;
A
#
# COMPACT_ATOMS: atom_id res chain seq x y z
N MET A 1 -6.13 -40.70 -4.66
CA MET A 1 -4.83 -40.03 -4.44
C MET A 1 -4.14 -39.96 -5.78
N PRO A 2 -3.48 -38.84 -6.11
CA PRO A 2 -2.68 -38.74 -7.32
C PRO A 2 -1.54 -39.77 -7.31
N THR A 3 -1.11 -40.17 -8.50
CA THR A 3 -0.16 -41.26 -8.75
C THR A 3 1.23 -40.69 -9.00
N ASN A 4 2.24 -41.23 -8.32
CA ASN A 4 3.65 -40.95 -8.58
C ASN A 4 4.31 -42.19 -9.20
N ASP A 5 4.73 -42.13 -10.46
CA ASP A 5 5.38 -43.26 -11.16
C ASP A 5 6.88 -43.34 -10.90
N PHE A 6 7.51 -42.28 -10.39
CA PHE A 6 8.93 -42.27 -10.07
C PHE A 6 9.17 -43.02 -8.76
N LYS A 7 9.58 -44.30 -8.88
CA LYS A 7 9.76 -45.19 -7.72
C LYS A 7 11.21 -45.23 -7.25
N PRO A 8 11.45 -45.30 -5.93
CA PRO A 8 12.78 -45.53 -5.40
C PRO A 8 13.22 -46.98 -5.69
N PHE A 9 14.47 -47.16 -6.11
CA PHE A 9 15.05 -48.47 -6.40
C PHE A 9 15.85 -49.01 -5.20
N ALA A 10 15.79 -50.33 -4.96
CA ALA A 10 16.60 -51.02 -3.94
C ALA A 10 16.44 -50.51 -2.48
N VAL A 11 15.20 -50.23 -2.06
CA VAL A 11 14.87 -49.75 -0.69
C VAL A 11 14.40 -50.83 0.29
N GLY A 12 14.27 -52.09 -0.14
CA GLY A 12 13.84 -53.19 0.74
C GLY A 12 14.88 -53.58 1.80
N ASN A 13 14.43 -54.21 2.89
CA ASN A 13 15.27 -54.60 4.05
C ASN A 13 16.52 -55.44 3.71
N ASN A 14 16.50 -56.18 2.59
CA ASN A 14 17.61 -57.03 2.14
C ASN A 14 18.11 -56.66 0.74
N ALA A 15 17.93 -55.39 0.34
CA ALA A 15 18.40 -54.93 -0.97
C ALA A 15 19.94 -55.08 -1.08
N ASN A 16 20.43 -55.58 -2.22
CA ASN A 16 21.85 -55.73 -2.50
C ASN A 16 22.50 -54.34 -2.67
N VAL A 17 22.84 -53.69 -1.57
CA VAL A 17 23.33 -52.32 -1.50
C VAL A 17 24.40 -52.25 -0.40
N ILE A 18 25.55 -51.67 -0.69
CA ILE A 18 26.62 -51.57 0.32
C ILE A 18 26.26 -50.63 1.50
N PRO A 19 26.83 -50.86 2.71
CA PRO A 19 26.68 -49.97 3.84
C PRO A 19 27.09 -48.52 3.54
N GLN A 20 26.55 -47.56 4.30
CA GLN A 20 26.83 -46.14 4.06
C GLN A 20 28.30 -45.79 4.30
N ALA A 21 28.92 -46.33 5.34
CA ALA A 21 30.33 -46.08 5.65
C ALA A 21 31.25 -46.55 4.50
N ASP A 22 31.02 -47.76 3.99
CA ASP A 22 31.80 -48.33 2.88
C ASP A 22 31.61 -47.55 1.58
N TYR A 23 30.41 -47.02 1.34
CA TYR A 23 30.15 -46.17 0.17
C TYR A 23 30.94 -44.86 0.24
N LEU A 24 30.94 -44.19 1.40
CA LEU A 24 31.69 -42.94 1.61
C LEU A 24 33.21 -43.14 1.48
N ALA A 25 33.72 -44.32 1.78
CA ALA A 25 35.14 -44.67 1.62
C ALA A 25 35.52 -45.06 0.17
N LEU A 26 34.55 -45.21 -0.74
CA LEU A 26 34.80 -45.71 -2.09
C LEU A 26 35.46 -44.64 -2.98
N ALA A 27 36.65 -44.90 -3.51
CA ALA A 27 37.34 -43.98 -4.43
C ALA A 27 36.53 -43.63 -5.70
N ALA A 28 35.61 -44.51 -6.11
CA ALA A 28 34.72 -44.31 -7.25
C ALA A 28 33.64 -43.23 -7.01
N LEU A 29 33.43 -42.75 -5.77
CA LEU A 29 32.59 -41.57 -5.52
C LEU A 29 33.11 -40.32 -6.22
N ILE A 30 34.43 -40.19 -6.33
CA ILE A 30 35.09 -39.04 -6.94
C ILE A 30 35.33 -39.30 -8.43
N SER A 31 35.85 -40.48 -8.76
CA SER A 31 36.36 -40.81 -10.09
C SER A 31 35.36 -41.54 -11.00
N GLY A 32 34.22 -41.99 -10.46
CA GLY A 32 33.36 -42.96 -11.12
C GLY A 32 34.03 -44.34 -11.25
N PHE A 33 33.31 -45.31 -11.83
CA PHE A 33 33.90 -46.60 -12.19
C PHE A 33 34.65 -46.45 -13.52
N SER A 34 35.99 -46.49 -13.49
CA SER A 34 36.85 -46.17 -14.64
C SER A 34 37.28 -47.40 -15.44
N SER A 35 37.65 -48.50 -14.78
CA SER A 35 38.03 -49.76 -15.43
C SER A 35 37.64 -50.97 -14.59
N GLY A 36 37.42 -52.12 -15.24
CA GLY A 36 36.98 -53.35 -14.57
C GLY A 36 35.46 -53.44 -14.38
N LYS A 37 35.01 -54.42 -13.59
CA LYS A 37 33.59 -54.68 -13.31
C LYS A 37 33.16 -53.93 -12.04
N ALA A 38 32.16 -53.07 -12.13
CA ALA A 38 31.56 -52.43 -10.95
C ALA A 38 30.75 -53.47 -10.15
N SER A 39 30.87 -53.47 -8.82
CA SER A 39 30.06 -54.35 -7.98
C SER A 39 28.59 -53.92 -8.05
N SER A 40 27.69 -54.88 -8.25
CA SER A 40 26.25 -54.63 -8.29
C SER A 40 25.75 -53.93 -7.02
N ALA A 41 26.33 -54.24 -5.85
CA ALA A 41 25.99 -53.59 -4.59
C ALA A 41 26.38 -52.10 -4.55
N GLN A 42 27.48 -51.73 -5.20
CA GLN A 42 27.94 -50.34 -5.30
C GLN A 42 27.12 -49.56 -6.33
N VAL A 43 26.81 -50.17 -7.47
CA VAL A 43 25.95 -49.57 -8.50
C VAL A 43 24.54 -49.35 -7.96
N ASN A 44 23.96 -50.35 -7.29
CA ASN A 44 22.64 -50.24 -6.65
C ASN A 44 22.62 -49.14 -5.59
N LYS A 45 23.71 -48.88 -4.88
CA LYS A 45 23.81 -47.76 -3.92
C LYS A 45 23.65 -46.41 -4.62
N ALA A 46 24.38 -46.20 -5.72
CA ALA A 46 24.30 -44.96 -6.50
C ALA A 46 22.90 -44.76 -7.12
N ILE A 47 22.35 -45.81 -7.74
CA ILE A 47 21.00 -45.78 -8.32
C ILE A 47 19.95 -45.53 -7.23
N ARG A 48 20.08 -46.17 -6.05
CA ARG A 48 19.18 -45.93 -4.92
C ARG A 48 19.21 -44.48 -4.47
N GLN A 49 20.39 -43.87 -4.29
CA GLN A 49 20.47 -42.46 -3.89
C GLN A 49 19.79 -41.54 -4.92
N ALA A 50 20.00 -41.76 -6.21
CA ALA A 50 19.38 -40.97 -7.27
C ALA A 50 17.85 -41.15 -7.31
N THR A 51 17.38 -42.40 -7.34
CA THR A 51 15.95 -42.74 -7.47
C THR A 51 15.14 -42.41 -6.21
N VAL A 52 15.74 -42.48 -5.01
CA VAL A 52 15.08 -42.03 -3.77
C VAL A 52 14.80 -40.54 -3.84
N MET A 53 15.80 -39.71 -4.19
CA MET A 53 15.59 -38.26 -4.30
C MET A 53 14.57 -37.90 -5.39
N ALA A 54 14.62 -38.59 -6.54
CA ALA A 54 13.64 -38.42 -7.61
C ALA A 54 12.22 -38.77 -7.15
N SER A 55 12.05 -39.91 -6.45
CA SER A 55 10.74 -40.34 -5.97
C SER A 55 10.15 -39.39 -4.92
N VAL A 56 11.00 -38.82 -4.04
CA VAL A 56 10.59 -37.83 -3.05
C VAL A 56 10.15 -36.54 -3.73
N LEU A 57 10.90 -36.04 -4.71
CA LEU A 57 10.53 -34.84 -5.45
C LEU A 57 9.23 -35.05 -6.23
N ALA A 58 9.06 -36.18 -6.91
CA ALA A 58 7.84 -36.51 -7.62
C ALA A 58 6.65 -36.67 -6.67
N GLN A 59 6.85 -37.25 -5.48
CA GLN A 59 5.80 -37.33 -4.46
C GLN A 59 5.42 -35.94 -3.95
N PHE A 60 6.41 -35.08 -3.70
CA PHE A 60 6.15 -33.69 -3.33
C PHE A 60 5.29 -32.97 -4.38
N ILE A 61 5.63 -33.10 -5.67
CA ILE A 61 4.84 -32.52 -6.77
C ILE A 61 3.41 -33.09 -6.76
N SER A 62 3.28 -34.42 -6.67
CA SER A 62 2.02 -35.13 -6.65
C SER A 62 1.10 -34.62 -5.53
N ASP A 63 1.64 -34.51 -4.32
CA ASP A 63 0.88 -34.11 -3.13
C ASP A 63 0.56 -32.61 -3.13
N SER A 64 1.53 -31.77 -3.49
CA SER A 64 1.39 -30.31 -3.43
C SER A 64 0.51 -29.73 -4.55
N ALA A 65 0.61 -30.26 -5.77
CA ALA A 65 -0.21 -29.82 -6.89
C ALA A 65 -1.50 -30.65 -7.05
N ASN A 66 -1.64 -31.77 -6.31
CA ASN A 66 -2.74 -32.72 -6.41
C ASN A 66 -2.95 -33.24 -7.85
N VAL A 67 -1.85 -33.69 -8.47
CA VAL A 67 -1.80 -34.16 -9.87
C VAL A 67 -0.96 -35.42 -9.99
N ASP A 68 -1.23 -36.24 -11.00
CA ASP A 68 -0.37 -37.39 -11.31
C ASP A 68 1.00 -36.92 -11.83
N VAL A 69 2.05 -37.61 -11.42
CA VAL A 69 3.43 -37.42 -11.89
C VAL A 69 3.86 -38.72 -12.58
N LEU A 70 3.53 -38.80 -13.88
CA LEU A 70 3.68 -40.00 -14.70
C LEU A 70 5.06 -40.06 -15.39
N ASP A 71 5.63 -41.26 -15.51
CA ASP A 71 6.88 -41.50 -16.22
C ASP A 71 6.62 -41.82 -17.71
N ASN A 72 6.13 -40.81 -18.44
CA ASN A 72 5.77 -40.92 -19.87
C ASN A 72 6.67 -40.07 -20.78
N GLY A 73 7.78 -39.54 -20.25
CA GLY A 73 8.72 -38.68 -20.98
C GLY A 73 8.28 -37.21 -21.14
N ASN A 74 7.12 -36.80 -20.61
CA ASN A 74 6.65 -35.40 -20.70
C ASN A 74 7.30 -34.50 -19.65
N VAL A 75 8.56 -34.12 -19.88
CA VAL A 75 9.34 -33.26 -18.99
C VAL A 75 8.67 -31.88 -18.79
N ALA A 76 8.00 -31.35 -19.81
CA ALA A 76 7.32 -30.05 -19.72
C ALA A 76 6.16 -30.08 -18.71
N ALA A 77 5.37 -31.16 -18.70
CA ALA A 77 4.30 -31.34 -17.73
C ALA A 77 4.85 -31.47 -16.29
N ILE A 78 5.93 -32.22 -16.09
CA ILE A 78 6.57 -32.36 -14.77
C ILE A 78 7.09 -31.01 -14.28
N LEU A 79 7.72 -30.21 -15.15
CA LEU A 79 8.19 -28.87 -14.81
C LEU A 79 7.03 -27.93 -14.43
N LEU A 80 5.92 -27.98 -15.16
CA LEU A 80 4.73 -27.20 -14.86
C LEU A 80 4.14 -27.60 -13.49
N ASN A 81 3.98 -28.90 -13.26
CA ASN A 81 3.47 -29.42 -12.00
C ASN A 81 4.36 -29.06 -10.81
N LEU A 82 5.70 -29.06 -11.00
CA LEU A 82 6.64 -28.59 -9.99
C LEU A 82 6.41 -27.11 -9.64
N LYS A 83 6.26 -26.23 -10.64
CA LYS A 83 5.96 -24.81 -10.39
C LYS A 83 4.64 -24.65 -9.62
N ASN A 84 3.60 -25.36 -10.04
CA ASN A 84 2.29 -25.32 -9.39
C ASN A 84 2.38 -25.80 -7.93
N GLY A 85 3.05 -26.93 -7.70
CA GLY A 85 3.25 -27.49 -6.36
C GLY A 85 4.00 -26.54 -5.43
N MET A 86 5.07 -25.93 -5.92
CA MET A 86 5.81 -24.90 -5.17
C MET A 86 4.91 -23.71 -4.80
N THR A 87 4.10 -23.21 -5.73
CA THR A 87 3.19 -22.09 -5.43
C THR A 87 2.07 -22.48 -4.47
N ALA A 88 1.59 -23.73 -4.53
CA ALA A 88 0.50 -24.23 -3.69
C ALA A 88 0.91 -24.34 -2.22
N VAL A 89 2.17 -24.69 -1.93
CA VAL A 89 2.69 -24.81 -0.55
C VAL A 89 3.19 -23.49 0.04
N THR A 90 3.16 -22.40 -0.73
CA THR A 90 3.53 -21.05 -0.26
C THR A 90 2.37 -20.04 -0.41
N PRO A 91 1.19 -20.31 0.19
CA PRO A 91 0.08 -19.35 0.15
C PRO A 91 0.42 -18.08 0.93
N GLY A 92 -0.20 -16.95 0.57
CA GLY A 92 -0.04 -15.70 1.32
C GLY A 92 1.31 -15.00 1.17
N ARG A 93 2.17 -15.42 0.22
CA ARG A 93 3.41 -14.68 -0.08
C ARG A 93 3.06 -13.32 -0.68
N LEU A 94 3.84 -12.29 -0.35
CA LEU A 94 3.80 -11.01 -1.04
C LEU A 94 4.32 -11.17 -2.48
N LEU A 95 3.53 -10.76 -3.45
CA LEU A 95 3.82 -10.84 -4.88
C LEU A 95 4.34 -9.53 -5.42
N ASN A 96 3.69 -8.43 -5.04
CA ASN A 96 3.93 -7.11 -5.60
C ASN A 96 3.44 -6.03 -4.65
N VAL A 97 3.98 -4.82 -4.80
CA VAL A 97 3.50 -3.60 -4.14
C VAL A 97 3.30 -2.54 -5.20
N GLN A 98 2.05 -2.13 -5.40
CA GLN A 98 1.70 -1.05 -6.32
C GLN A 98 1.37 0.22 -5.54
N VAL A 99 2.10 1.30 -5.81
CA VAL A 99 1.86 2.62 -5.21
C VAL A 99 1.26 3.53 -6.28
N VAL A 100 0.07 4.07 -6.00
CA VAL A 100 -0.70 4.86 -6.94
C VAL A 100 -0.85 6.29 -6.40
N THR A 101 -0.26 7.24 -7.13
CA THR A 101 -0.26 8.68 -6.80
C THR A 101 -0.95 9.51 -7.88
N SER A 102 -1.44 8.87 -8.94
CA SER A 102 -2.27 9.47 -9.98
C SER A 102 -3.33 8.48 -10.41
N SER A 103 -4.56 8.94 -10.63
CA SER A 103 -5.68 8.08 -10.98
C SER A 103 -5.37 7.23 -12.21
N ALA A 104 -5.57 5.92 -12.10
CA ALA A 104 -5.19 4.95 -13.12
C ALA A 104 -6.00 3.67 -13.00
N LEU A 105 -6.03 2.89 -14.09
CA LEU A 105 -6.49 1.52 -14.05
C LEU A 105 -5.34 0.61 -13.59
N ILE A 106 -5.53 -0.12 -12.50
CA ILE A 106 -4.53 -1.01 -11.93
C ILE A 106 -4.85 -2.46 -12.28
N THR A 107 -3.89 -3.15 -12.88
CA THR A 107 -4.00 -4.56 -13.26
C THR A 107 -3.44 -5.45 -12.16
N LYS A 108 -4.16 -6.54 -11.85
CA LYS A 108 -3.77 -7.54 -10.86
C LYS A 108 -2.61 -8.39 -11.37
N SER A 109 -1.60 -8.61 -10.53
CA SER A 109 -0.50 -9.51 -10.86
C SER A 109 -1.00 -10.95 -10.96
N GLU A 110 -0.37 -11.73 -11.83
CA GLU A 110 -0.68 -13.14 -11.97
C GLU A 110 -0.52 -13.88 -10.63
N GLY A 111 -1.48 -14.75 -10.30
CA GLY A 111 -1.48 -15.50 -9.05
C GLY A 111 -1.92 -14.72 -7.81
N ALA A 112 -2.17 -13.41 -7.88
CA ALA A 112 -2.69 -12.67 -6.73
C ALA A 112 -4.15 -13.07 -6.43
N LYS A 113 -4.41 -13.39 -5.16
CA LYS A 113 -5.74 -13.77 -4.64
C LYS A 113 -6.24 -12.79 -3.59
N LYS A 114 -5.33 -12.15 -2.85
CA LYS A 114 -5.67 -11.12 -1.87
C LYS A 114 -4.95 -9.82 -2.17
N TRP A 115 -5.65 -8.71 -1.97
CA TRP A 115 -5.04 -7.39 -1.93
C TRP A 115 -5.24 -6.78 -0.56
N ARG A 116 -4.16 -6.32 0.06
CA ARG A 116 -4.24 -5.38 1.18
C ARG A 116 -4.09 -3.97 0.63
N ILE A 117 -5.13 -3.17 0.79
CA ILE A 117 -5.24 -1.83 0.24
C ILE A 117 -5.19 -0.83 1.39
N ARG A 118 -4.30 0.14 1.29
CA ARG A 118 -4.25 1.33 2.15
C ARG A 118 -4.57 2.54 1.28
N ALA A 119 -5.63 3.25 1.60
CA ALA A 119 -6.10 4.43 0.88
C ALA A 119 -6.18 5.62 1.82
N LEU A 120 -5.65 6.76 1.37
CA LEU A 120 -5.71 8.03 2.06
C LEU A 120 -6.35 9.07 1.14
N GLY A 121 -7.43 9.70 1.63
CA GLY A 121 -8.09 10.81 0.96
C GLY A 121 -7.18 12.04 0.86
N ALA A 122 -7.50 12.97 -0.03
CA ALA A 122 -6.72 14.20 -0.15
C ALA A 122 -6.97 15.15 1.03
N GLY A 123 -5.99 15.99 1.34
CA GLY A 123 -6.15 17.09 2.28
C GLY A 123 -6.89 18.27 1.63
N ALA A 124 -7.58 19.05 2.45
CA ALA A 124 -8.27 20.24 1.97
C ALA A 124 -7.33 21.44 1.82
N GLY A 125 -7.77 22.39 0.98
CA GLY A 125 -7.18 23.71 0.90
C GLY A 125 -7.62 24.58 2.07
N SER A 126 -6.87 25.64 2.32
CA SER A 126 -7.27 26.69 3.26
C SER A 126 -7.95 27.84 2.54
N SER A 127 -8.80 28.56 3.26
CA SER A 127 -9.37 29.80 2.73
C SER A 127 -8.34 30.92 2.70
N ALA A 128 -8.58 31.92 1.85
CA ALA A 128 -7.85 33.17 1.85
C ALA A 128 -8.20 34.02 3.07
N ALA A 129 -7.26 34.83 3.54
CA ALA A 129 -7.55 35.92 4.46
C ALA A 129 -8.08 37.12 3.65
N PRO A 130 -9.33 37.59 3.89
CA PRO A 130 -9.90 38.76 3.23
C PRO A 130 -9.04 40.02 3.32
N ALA A 131 -9.24 40.99 2.41
CA ALA A 131 -8.63 42.31 2.54
C ALA A 131 -9.19 43.05 3.77
N THR A 132 -8.37 43.87 4.42
CA THR A 132 -8.69 44.53 5.70
C THR A 132 -8.60 46.04 5.59
N GLY A 133 -9.50 46.76 6.26
CA GLY A 133 -9.42 48.19 6.45
C GLY A 133 -8.53 48.60 7.62
N ALA A 134 -8.56 49.90 7.96
CA ALA A 134 -7.91 50.41 9.16
C ALA A 134 -8.60 49.87 10.42
N GLY A 135 -7.82 49.30 11.35
CA GLY A 135 -8.35 48.75 12.61
C GLY A 135 -8.94 47.34 12.52
N GLU A 136 -8.97 46.75 11.33
CA GLU A 136 -9.51 45.40 11.10
C GLU A 136 -8.41 44.36 10.92
N VAL A 137 -8.74 43.12 11.25
CA VAL A 137 -7.94 41.94 10.87
C VAL A 137 -8.83 40.94 10.16
N SER A 138 -8.20 40.01 9.46
CA SER A 138 -8.88 38.84 8.91
C SER A 138 -8.01 37.61 9.07
N ILE A 139 -8.63 36.44 9.20
CA ILE A 139 -7.94 35.17 9.40
C ILE A 139 -8.63 34.10 8.56
N SER A 140 -7.93 33.01 8.31
CA SER A 140 -8.53 31.80 7.76
C SER A 140 -8.14 30.55 8.54
N GLY A 141 -9.05 29.59 8.58
CA GLY A 141 -8.74 28.23 9.01
C GLY A 141 -7.92 27.50 7.96
N GLY A 142 -7.03 26.63 8.42
CA GLY A 142 -6.37 25.64 7.57
C GLY A 142 -7.33 24.57 7.03
N GLY A 143 -6.86 23.77 6.08
CA GLY A 143 -7.58 22.61 5.56
C GLY A 143 -7.42 21.37 6.44
N GLY A 144 -8.48 20.59 6.57
CA GLY A 144 -8.48 19.29 7.25
C GLY A 144 -7.76 18.21 6.42
N ALA A 145 -7.42 17.10 7.07
CA ALA A 145 -6.76 15.97 6.44
C ALA A 145 -7.78 14.99 5.83
N GLY A 146 -7.35 14.19 4.86
CA GLY A 146 -8.16 13.13 4.28
C GLY A 146 -8.37 11.95 5.24
N ALA A 147 -9.46 11.21 5.03
CA ALA A 147 -9.72 9.95 5.74
C ALA A 147 -8.69 8.89 5.38
N TYR A 148 -8.42 7.97 6.31
CA TYR A 148 -7.58 6.79 6.08
C TYR A 148 -8.42 5.53 6.15
N ALA A 149 -8.22 4.65 5.18
CA ALA A 149 -8.93 3.39 5.06
C ALA A 149 -7.95 2.26 4.74
N GLU A 150 -8.09 1.13 5.41
CA GLU A 150 -7.32 -0.07 5.17
C GLU A 150 -8.22 -1.31 5.16
N GLY A 151 -8.01 -2.18 4.18
CA GLY A 151 -8.72 -3.45 4.11
C GLY A 151 -8.00 -4.51 3.29
N THR A 152 -8.36 -5.78 3.54
CA THR A 152 -7.89 -6.93 2.77
C THR A 152 -9.05 -7.57 2.03
N TYR A 153 -8.92 -7.74 0.71
CA TYR A 153 -10.00 -8.15 -0.18
C TYR A 153 -9.65 -9.41 -0.93
N ASP A 154 -10.64 -10.25 -1.22
CA ASP A 154 -10.49 -11.27 -2.26
C ASP A 154 -10.56 -10.62 -3.63
N VAL A 155 -9.53 -10.87 -4.42
CA VAL A 155 -9.39 -10.32 -5.76
C VAL A 155 -9.18 -11.41 -6.80
N SER A 156 -9.44 -12.67 -6.44
CA SER A 156 -9.23 -13.83 -7.33
C SER A 156 -9.99 -13.69 -8.65
N ALA A 157 -11.18 -13.08 -8.61
CA ALA A 157 -12.04 -12.83 -9.77
C ALA A 157 -11.74 -11.50 -10.51
N LEU A 158 -10.90 -10.62 -9.96
CA LEU A 158 -10.58 -9.34 -10.60
C LEU A 158 -9.50 -9.51 -11.67
N THR A 159 -9.52 -8.67 -12.69
CA THR A 159 -8.40 -8.54 -13.64
C THR A 159 -7.75 -7.18 -13.49
N SER A 160 -8.57 -6.13 -13.41
CA SER A 160 -8.14 -4.77 -13.15
C SER A 160 -9.20 -4.01 -12.35
N VAL A 161 -8.80 -2.91 -11.72
CA VAL A 161 -9.69 -2.02 -10.99
C VAL A 161 -9.31 -0.56 -11.24
N SER A 162 -10.31 0.32 -11.30
CA SER A 162 -10.06 1.76 -11.36
C SER A 162 -9.62 2.26 -9.98
N VAL A 163 -8.48 2.95 -9.93
CA VAL A 163 -8.03 3.68 -8.74
C VAL A 163 -8.18 5.17 -9.02
N THR A 164 -8.92 5.84 -8.13
CA THR A 164 -9.08 7.29 -8.14
C THR A 164 -8.24 7.87 -7.03
N ILE A 165 -7.34 8.78 -7.35
CA ILE A 165 -6.59 9.58 -6.38
C ILE A 165 -7.32 10.91 -6.21
N GLY A 166 -7.70 11.22 -4.98
CA GLY A 166 -8.29 12.50 -4.65
C GLY A 166 -7.27 13.61 -4.84
N SER A 167 -7.66 14.68 -5.52
CA SER A 167 -6.84 15.90 -5.63
C SER A 167 -6.92 16.72 -4.34
N GLY A 168 -5.81 17.34 -3.96
CA GLY A 168 -5.76 18.30 -2.87
C GLY A 168 -6.74 19.45 -3.10
N GLY A 169 -7.44 19.85 -2.05
CA GLY A 169 -8.37 20.97 -2.13
C GLY A 169 -7.64 22.26 -2.49
N ILE A 170 -8.22 23.05 -3.40
CA ILE A 170 -7.60 24.30 -3.87
C ILE A 170 -7.68 25.38 -2.80
N GLY A 171 -6.61 26.15 -2.62
CA GLY A 171 -6.58 27.28 -1.69
C GLY A 171 -7.47 28.43 -2.16
N GLY A 172 -8.09 29.12 -1.21
CA GLY A 172 -8.85 30.33 -1.49
C GLY A 172 -7.97 31.41 -2.12
N THR A 173 -8.56 32.24 -2.96
CA THR A 173 -7.90 33.37 -3.63
C THR A 173 -8.61 34.68 -3.30
N ALA A 174 -8.06 35.82 -3.74
CA ALA A 174 -8.73 37.11 -3.60
C ALA A 174 -10.10 37.17 -4.31
N GLY A 175 -10.29 36.39 -5.40
CA GLY A 175 -11.55 36.31 -6.15
C GLY A 175 -12.53 35.25 -5.64
N SER A 176 -12.05 34.28 -4.86
CA SER A 176 -12.87 33.24 -4.24
C SER A 176 -12.25 32.85 -2.91
N LEU A 177 -12.72 33.47 -1.83
CA LEU A 177 -12.06 33.37 -0.53
C LEU A 177 -12.08 31.96 0.06
N TYR A 178 -13.08 31.16 -0.27
CA TYR A 178 -13.26 29.82 0.29
C TYR A 178 -12.28 28.83 -0.36
N GLY A 179 -11.57 28.08 0.48
CA GLY A 179 -10.82 26.91 0.05
C GLY A 179 -11.73 25.76 -0.36
N GLY A 180 -11.20 24.83 -1.15
CA GLY A 180 -11.87 23.62 -1.57
C GLY A 180 -11.62 22.45 -0.63
N ASP A 181 -12.62 21.59 -0.48
CA ASP A 181 -12.47 20.27 0.16
C ASP A 181 -11.46 19.40 -0.62
N GLY A 182 -10.84 18.47 0.08
CA GLY A 182 -10.02 17.44 -0.56
C GLY A 182 -10.88 16.45 -1.34
N GLY A 183 -10.34 15.94 -2.46
CA GLY A 183 -10.95 14.87 -3.23
C GLY A 183 -10.92 13.52 -2.51
N THR A 184 -11.89 12.68 -2.83
CA THR A 184 -11.96 11.28 -2.37
C THR A 184 -10.97 10.41 -3.12
N THR A 185 -10.24 9.58 -2.39
CA THR A 185 -9.38 8.52 -2.94
C THR A 185 -10.10 7.18 -2.83
N SER A 186 -10.14 6.38 -3.88
CA SER A 186 -10.85 5.09 -3.88
C SER A 186 -10.23 4.04 -4.79
N VAL A 187 -10.54 2.77 -4.52
CA VAL A 187 -10.19 1.61 -5.34
C VAL A 187 -11.46 0.88 -5.72
N GLY A 188 -12.00 1.19 -6.91
CA GLY A 188 -13.28 0.68 -7.39
C GLY A 188 -14.37 0.78 -6.31
N VAL A 189 -15.02 -0.35 -6.06
CA VAL A 189 -16.02 -0.51 -4.99
C VAL A 189 -15.44 -1.11 -3.71
N LEU A 190 -14.14 -1.43 -3.68
CA LEU A 190 -13.51 -2.13 -2.57
C LEU A 190 -13.34 -1.22 -1.35
N ILE A 191 -12.82 -0.01 -1.57
CA ILE A 191 -12.52 0.93 -0.49
C ILE A 191 -12.60 2.37 -0.96
N SER A 192 -13.05 3.26 -0.08
CA SER A 192 -13.16 4.70 -0.35
C SER A 192 -12.79 5.52 0.88
N ALA A 193 -11.92 6.50 0.67
CA ALA A 193 -11.36 7.40 1.66
C ALA A 193 -11.68 8.86 1.28
N PRO A 194 -12.72 9.47 1.87
CA PRO A 194 -13.10 10.86 1.62
C PRO A 194 -11.97 11.85 1.92
N GLY A 195 -11.92 12.96 1.18
CA GLY A 195 -10.96 14.04 1.46
C GLY A 195 -11.36 14.92 2.65
N GLY A 196 -10.41 15.73 3.10
CA GLY A 196 -10.58 16.65 4.22
C GLY A 196 -11.52 17.80 3.92
N LYS A 197 -11.91 18.54 4.96
CA LYS A 197 -12.79 19.71 4.86
C LYS A 197 -12.03 21.02 4.87
N ALA A 198 -12.43 21.95 4.00
CA ALA A 198 -11.77 23.25 3.88
C ALA A 198 -11.97 24.09 5.15
N GLY A 199 -10.92 24.78 5.57
CA GLY A 199 -11.04 25.79 6.62
C GLY A 199 -11.73 27.03 6.09
N LEU A 200 -12.55 27.68 6.91
CA LEU A 200 -13.35 28.84 6.52
C LEU A 200 -12.63 30.16 6.81
N PRO A 201 -12.88 31.23 6.04
CA PRO A 201 -12.37 32.57 6.34
C PRO A 201 -13.18 33.21 7.47
N ALA A 202 -12.59 34.20 8.14
CA ALA A 202 -13.29 35.08 9.08
C ALA A 202 -12.72 36.51 9.01
N GLY A 203 -13.58 37.48 9.31
CA GLY A 203 -13.30 38.89 9.06
C GLY A 203 -13.50 39.27 7.58
N PRO A 204 -13.14 40.50 7.18
CA PRO A 204 -12.49 41.51 8.00
C PRO A 204 -13.41 41.99 9.13
N ALA A 205 -12.87 42.12 10.33
CA ALA A 205 -13.60 42.62 11.49
C ALA A 205 -12.63 43.19 12.53
N VAL A 206 -13.15 43.99 13.45
CA VAL A 206 -12.39 44.43 14.64
C VAL A 206 -12.28 43.23 15.60
N PRO A 207 -11.07 42.82 16.01
CA PRO A 207 -10.88 41.72 16.95
C PRO A 207 -11.46 42.03 18.35
N PRO A 208 -11.85 41.01 19.15
CA PRO A 208 -11.52 39.59 18.97
C PRO A 208 -12.59 38.77 18.24
N PHE A 209 -12.15 37.78 17.46
CA PHE A 209 -13.03 36.78 16.83
C PHE A 209 -12.25 35.50 16.46
N GLN A 210 -12.99 34.46 16.09
CA GLN A 210 -12.48 33.17 15.58
C GLN A 210 -13.32 32.74 14.36
N PRO A 211 -12.78 31.94 13.43
CA PRO A 211 -13.58 31.38 12.36
C PRO A 211 -14.45 30.23 12.88
N VAL A 212 -15.41 29.82 12.04
CA VAL A 212 -16.17 28.59 12.26
C VAL A 212 -15.18 27.41 12.32
N ALA A 213 -15.37 26.54 13.32
CA ALA A 213 -14.53 25.37 13.52
C ALA A 213 -14.57 24.46 12.28
N ASN A 214 -13.39 23.97 11.88
CA ASN A 214 -13.29 22.98 10.82
C ASN A 214 -13.81 21.62 11.34
N THR A 215 -14.44 20.85 10.47
CA THR A 215 -14.97 19.53 10.78
C THR A 215 -14.03 18.44 10.28
N ASN A 216 -14.14 17.26 10.88
CA ASN A 216 -13.45 16.09 10.37
C ASN A 216 -13.98 15.73 8.97
N SER A 217 -13.18 14.99 8.21
CA SER A 217 -13.68 14.38 6.97
C SER A 217 -14.86 13.44 7.27
N ASN A 218 -15.65 13.16 6.24
CA ASN A 218 -16.57 12.02 6.29
C ASN A 218 -15.82 10.72 6.58
N SER A 219 -16.49 9.76 7.21
CA SER A 219 -15.93 8.44 7.48
C SER A 219 -15.64 7.68 6.19
N PRO A 220 -14.51 6.93 6.12
CA PRO A 220 -14.23 6.05 5.00
C PRO A 220 -15.21 4.87 4.94
N THR A 221 -15.33 4.26 3.77
CA THR A 221 -16.22 3.11 3.52
C THR A 221 -15.47 1.95 2.87
N GLY A 222 -16.04 0.74 2.96
CA GLY A 222 -15.47 -0.47 2.35
C GLY A 222 -14.29 -1.10 3.10
N TRP A 223 -13.72 -0.42 4.10
CA TRP A 223 -12.63 -0.96 4.92
C TRP A 223 -13.09 -2.13 5.79
N ASN A 224 -12.17 -3.05 6.10
CA ASN A 224 -12.39 -4.18 7.01
C ASN A 224 -11.22 -4.43 7.97
N THR A 225 -10.21 -3.55 7.97
CA THR A 225 -9.07 -3.60 8.89
C THR A 225 -9.05 -2.35 9.77
N VAL A 226 -8.95 -1.16 9.17
CA VAL A 226 -8.97 0.13 9.88
C VAL A 226 -9.68 1.17 9.02
N GLY A 227 -10.53 2.01 9.64
CA GLY A 227 -11.12 3.17 8.99
C GLY A 227 -11.21 4.35 9.95
N THR A 228 -10.63 5.48 9.59
CA THR A 228 -10.63 6.70 10.43
C THR A 228 -10.91 7.92 9.58
N SER A 229 -11.82 8.79 10.03
CA SER A 229 -11.94 10.13 9.48
C SER A 229 -10.62 10.89 9.65
N GLY A 230 -10.32 11.75 8.67
CA GLY A 230 -9.22 12.69 8.75
C GLY A 230 -9.58 13.83 9.73
N PRO A 231 -8.64 14.27 10.57
CA PRO A 231 -8.89 15.35 11.50
C PRO A 231 -9.18 16.67 10.78
N GLY A 232 -10.07 17.47 11.35
CA GLY A 232 -10.15 18.90 11.05
C GLY A 232 -8.90 19.65 11.55
N THR A 233 -8.80 20.94 11.24
CA THR A 233 -7.68 21.76 11.69
C THR A 233 -7.81 22.27 13.11
N GLU A 234 -6.68 22.70 13.65
CA GLU A 234 -6.63 23.56 14.83
C GLU A 234 -7.44 24.86 14.62
N PRO A 235 -7.89 25.52 15.70
CA PRO A 235 -8.58 26.81 15.61
C PRO A 235 -7.63 27.93 15.22
N ALA A 236 -8.11 28.88 14.41
CA ALA A 236 -7.45 30.15 14.16
C ALA A 236 -8.00 31.23 15.12
N VAL A 237 -7.23 32.27 15.41
CA VAL A 237 -7.63 33.27 16.39
C VAL A 237 -7.19 34.68 16.00
N ALA A 238 -8.08 35.65 16.20
CA ALA A 238 -7.77 37.07 16.17
C ALA A 238 -8.04 37.66 17.56
N VAL A 239 -6.99 38.13 18.24
CA VAL A 239 -7.09 38.73 19.59
C VAL A 239 -6.95 40.25 19.53
N SER A 240 -6.08 40.74 18.65
CA SER A 240 -5.85 42.18 18.43
C SER A 240 -5.38 42.45 17.01
N THR A 241 -5.27 43.74 16.65
CA THR A 241 -4.76 44.15 15.33
C THR A 241 -3.29 43.76 15.08
N SER A 242 -2.54 43.52 16.15
CA SER A 242 -1.15 43.06 16.10
C SER A 242 -1.00 41.56 16.37
N TYR A 243 -2.09 40.87 16.70
CA TYR A 243 -2.08 39.43 17.02
C TYR A 243 -3.30 38.73 16.43
N ALA A 244 -3.13 38.27 15.20
CA ALA A 244 -4.06 37.44 14.46
C ALA A 244 -3.29 36.33 13.75
N ALA A 245 -3.68 35.09 13.97
CA ALA A 245 -3.04 33.91 13.42
C ALA A 245 -4.08 33.01 12.73
N GLY A 246 -3.76 32.57 11.51
CA GLY A 246 -4.42 31.42 10.91
C GLY A 246 -4.09 30.14 11.68
N SER A 247 -4.70 29.02 11.32
CA SER A 247 -4.42 27.75 11.98
C SER A 247 -3.46 26.85 11.23
N ARG A 248 -2.88 25.89 11.94
CA ARG A 248 -2.06 24.85 11.30
C ARG A 248 -2.97 23.97 10.44
N GLY A 249 -2.45 23.52 9.30
CA GLY A 249 -3.12 22.46 8.54
C GLY A 249 -3.16 21.17 9.34
N ALA A 250 -4.15 20.31 9.08
CA ALA A 250 -4.24 19.04 9.78
C ALA A 250 -3.19 18.04 9.25
N ASP A 251 -2.57 17.30 10.17
CA ASP A 251 -1.69 16.18 9.88
C ASP A 251 -2.52 14.98 9.38
N SER A 252 -1.96 14.20 8.47
CA SER A 252 -2.52 12.92 8.02
C SER A 252 -1.62 11.77 8.50
N GLN A 253 -2.03 10.52 8.24
CA GLN A 253 -1.22 9.34 8.56
C GLN A 253 0.11 9.32 7.79
N LEU A 254 0.22 10.03 6.66
CA LEU A 254 1.38 10.02 5.76
C LEU A 254 1.88 11.43 5.44
N GLY A 255 1.54 12.42 6.26
CA GLY A 255 1.80 13.81 5.97
C GLY A 255 1.65 14.75 7.16
N VAL A 256 2.31 15.88 7.07
CA VAL A 256 2.32 16.97 8.05
C VAL A 256 1.54 18.14 7.46
N GLY A 257 0.60 18.69 8.22
CA GLY A 257 -0.17 19.85 7.82
C GLY A 257 0.68 21.12 7.69
N GLY A 258 0.21 22.06 6.88
CA GLY A 258 0.92 23.31 6.60
C GLY A 258 1.24 24.08 7.89
N SER A 259 2.46 24.60 7.99
CA SER A 259 2.90 25.42 9.12
C SER A 259 2.19 26.78 9.13
N VAL A 260 1.89 27.29 10.32
CA VAL A 260 1.24 28.59 10.47
C VAL A 260 2.20 29.69 10.00
N PRO A 261 1.82 30.52 9.02
CA PRO A 261 2.64 31.62 8.54
C PRO A 261 2.57 32.81 9.50
N ALA A 262 3.51 33.75 9.38
CA ALA A 262 3.41 35.04 10.04
C ALA A 262 2.21 35.85 9.52
N ILE A 263 1.74 36.82 10.30
CA ILE A 263 0.71 37.76 9.85
C ILE A 263 1.14 38.46 8.55
N ASN A 264 0.18 38.72 7.66
CA ASN A 264 0.37 39.32 6.33
C ASN A 264 1.14 38.43 5.35
N THR A 265 1.32 37.15 5.65
CA THR A 265 1.95 36.16 4.77
C THR A 265 0.89 35.19 4.23
N THR A 266 1.08 34.70 3.01
CA THR A 266 0.20 33.69 2.42
C THR A 266 0.27 32.38 3.19
N ALA A 267 -0.77 31.57 3.05
CA ALA A 267 -0.80 30.23 3.62
C ALA A 267 0.30 29.32 3.05
N ASN A 268 0.64 28.29 3.80
CA ASN A 268 1.59 27.25 3.42
C ASN A 268 0.84 25.95 3.09
N THR A 269 1.23 25.30 2.00
CA THR A 269 0.80 23.93 1.72
C THR A 269 1.46 22.96 2.72
N GLY A 270 0.74 21.89 3.10
CA GLY A 270 1.29 20.81 3.92
C GLY A 270 2.41 20.01 3.23
N GLY A 271 2.93 18.98 3.88
CA GLY A 271 3.90 18.03 3.34
C GLY A 271 3.37 16.60 3.41
N GLY A 272 3.75 15.75 2.44
CA GLY A 272 3.24 14.38 2.36
C GLY A 272 1.82 14.28 1.79
N TYR A 273 1.21 13.10 1.83
CA TYR A 273 -0.10 12.85 1.20
C TYR A 273 -1.25 13.12 2.17
N GLY A 274 -2.39 13.58 1.66
CA GLY A 274 -3.61 13.75 2.44
C GLY A 274 -3.57 14.84 3.53
N SER A 275 -2.45 15.55 3.68
CA SER A 275 -2.30 16.63 4.67
C SER A 275 -2.99 17.90 4.20
N GLY A 276 -3.58 18.65 5.12
CA GLY A 276 -4.22 19.92 4.81
C GLY A 276 -3.27 21.13 4.80
N ALA A 277 -3.69 22.21 4.15
CA ALA A 277 -2.95 23.47 4.12
C ALA A 277 -3.09 24.28 5.41
N SER A 278 -2.15 25.18 5.71
CA SER A 278 -2.30 26.15 6.81
C SER A 278 -3.31 27.23 6.48
N GLY A 279 -3.93 27.84 7.48
CA GLY A 279 -4.57 29.14 7.33
C GLY A 279 -3.56 30.27 7.15
N CYS A 280 -4.06 31.49 6.93
CA CYS A 280 -3.27 32.71 6.92
C CYS A 280 -4.03 33.85 7.64
N SER A 281 -3.37 34.99 7.82
CA SER A 281 -3.97 36.15 8.48
C SER A 281 -3.50 37.46 7.90
N ASN A 282 -4.34 38.48 8.02
CA ASN A 282 -4.06 39.87 7.68
C ASN A 282 -4.24 40.76 8.91
N GLY A 283 -3.24 41.62 9.13
CA GLY A 283 -3.33 42.80 9.98
C GLY A 283 -4.04 43.96 9.27
N PRO A 284 -4.03 45.17 9.84
CA PRO A 284 -4.72 46.33 9.28
C PRO A 284 -4.20 46.76 7.91
N SER A 285 -5.13 47.26 7.08
CA SER A 285 -4.83 47.89 5.78
C SER A 285 -4.04 46.98 4.83
N GLN A 286 -4.42 45.70 4.74
CA GLN A 286 -3.76 44.71 3.89
C GLN A 286 -4.65 44.27 2.73
N SER A 287 -4.01 43.93 1.61
CA SER A 287 -4.65 43.18 0.53
C SER A 287 -4.94 41.73 0.97
N ALA A 288 -5.93 41.10 0.35
CA ALA A 288 -6.25 39.70 0.59
C ALA A 288 -5.01 38.80 0.40
N LYS A 289 -4.85 37.79 1.27
CA LYS A 289 -3.78 36.78 1.15
C LYS A 289 -4.38 35.47 0.73
N ALA A 290 -3.78 34.87 -0.30
CA ALA A 290 -4.22 33.57 -0.78
C ALA A 290 -4.05 32.50 0.31
N GLY A 291 -5.03 31.60 0.35
CA GLY A 291 -4.90 30.30 0.97
C GLY A 291 -3.93 29.42 0.17
N ALA A 292 -3.76 28.18 0.63
CA ALA A 292 -2.87 27.23 0.01
C ALA A 292 -3.59 25.92 -0.27
N ASN A 293 -3.08 25.18 -1.25
CA ASN A 293 -3.65 23.90 -1.63
C ASN A 293 -3.34 22.84 -0.58
N GLY A 294 -4.30 21.94 -0.35
CA GLY A 294 -4.05 20.67 0.34
C GLY A 294 -3.21 19.72 -0.51
N ARG A 295 -2.84 18.58 0.05
CA ARG A 295 -2.06 17.55 -0.65
C ARG A 295 -2.96 16.45 -1.20
N ASP A 296 -2.58 15.91 -2.35
CA ASP A 296 -3.26 14.79 -2.99
C ASP A 296 -3.30 13.55 -2.09
N GLY A 297 -4.25 12.67 -2.35
CA GLY A 297 -4.34 11.37 -1.71
C GLY A 297 -3.32 10.36 -2.24
N ILE A 298 -3.41 9.13 -1.74
CA ILE A 298 -2.54 8.02 -2.17
C ILE A 298 -3.24 6.68 -1.95
N VAL A 299 -2.93 5.71 -2.82
CA VAL A 299 -3.27 4.29 -2.60
C VAL A 299 -1.99 3.44 -2.63
N ILE A 300 -1.90 2.48 -1.71
CA ILE A 300 -0.87 1.44 -1.70
C ILE A 300 -1.59 0.09 -1.72
N ILE A 301 -1.26 -0.76 -2.69
CA ILE A 301 -1.82 -2.10 -2.86
C ILE A 301 -0.68 -3.11 -2.70
N GLU A 302 -0.78 -3.94 -1.65
CA GLU A 302 0.07 -5.10 -1.45
C GLU A 302 -0.66 -6.35 -1.96
N GLU A 303 -0.07 -7.06 -2.90
CA GLU A 303 -0.69 -8.22 -3.54
C GLU A 303 -0.15 -9.52 -2.98
N TYR A 304 -1.04 -10.44 -2.62
CA TYR A 304 -0.68 -11.71 -2.01
C TYR A 304 -1.26 -12.91 -2.78
N ALA A 305 -0.49 -14.00 -2.80
CA ALA A 305 -0.85 -15.28 -3.44
C ALA A 305 -1.94 -16.07 -2.69
#